data_AF-A0A4V1ZPH7-F1
#
_entry.id   AF-A0A4V1ZPH7-F1
#
_cell.length_a   1.000
_cell.length_b   1.000
_cell.length_c   1.000
_cell.angle_alpha   90.00
_cell.angle_beta   90.00
_cell.angle_gamma   90.00
#
_symmetry.space_group_name_H-M   'P 1'
#
loop_
_entity.id
_entity.type
_entity.pdbx_description
1 polymer ?
#
loop_
_entity_poly.entity_id
_entity_poly.type
_entity_poly.pdbx_seq_one_letter_code
_entity_poly.pdbx_strand_id
1 'polypeptide(L)'
;PYTIQHFGIFPLLFSPFGFWSMFSALSNSVMADILTNLHTFAMVSPNHTGDDLYRFDSKPDNKAERYFRQVIGSVNYDCGNDLIDFTHLWLNYQIEHHLYPDIPMLKYQEYQPQIKAICEKYNVPYIQENVFIRIKKMVDIAVGNTTMKKANS
;
A
#
# COMPACT_ATOMS: atom_id res chain seq x y z
N PRO A 1 -4.08 -21.32 -14.66
CA PRO A 1 -3.68 -20.44 -15.79
C PRO A 1 -2.40 -19.66 -15.51
N TYR A 2 -2.35 -18.82 -14.46
CA TYR A 2 -1.17 -18.00 -14.09
C TYR A 2 0.08 -18.84 -13.80
N THR A 3 0.02 -19.78 -12.84
CA THR A 3 1.19 -20.58 -12.44
C THR A 3 1.82 -21.34 -13.60
N ILE A 4 0.99 -21.96 -14.45
CA ILE A 4 1.45 -22.69 -15.63
C ILE A 4 2.11 -21.74 -16.64
N GLN A 5 1.53 -20.55 -16.85
CA GLN A 5 2.10 -19.56 -17.77
C GLN A 5 3.44 -19.03 -17.27
N HIS A 6 3.50 -18.55 -16.02
CA HIS A 6 4.65 -17.83 -15.48
C HIS A 6 5.79 -18.72 -15.01
N PHE A 7 5.50 -19.94 -14.53
CA PHE A 7 6.52 -20.86 -14.01
C PHE A 7 6.70 -22.11 -14.87
N GLY A 8 5.87 -22.29 -15.91
CA GLY A 8 6.01 -23.36 -16.89
C GLY A 8 6.35 -22.81 -18.27
N ILE A 9 5.38 -22.19 -18.93
CA ILE A 9 5.47 -21.77 -20.34
C ILE A 9 6.59 -20.74 -20.55
N PHE A 10 6.62 -19.65 -19.78
CA PHE A 10 7.62 -18.59 -19.99
C PHE A 10 9.06 -19.08 -19.78
N PRO A 11 9.41 -19.82 -18.71
CA PRO A 11 10.74 -20.41 -18.61
C PRO A 11 11.06 -21.39 -19.75
N LEU A 12 10.08 -22.21 -20.17
CA LEU A 12 10.28 -23.17 -21.27
C LEU A 12 10.61 -22.49 -22.61
N LEU A 13 10.17 -21.25 -22.85
CA LEU A 13 10.55 -20.49 -24.05
C LEU A 13 12.08 -20.25 -24.13
N PHE A 14 12.80 -20.36 -23.01
CA PHE A 14 14.26 -20.23 -22.97
C PHE A 14 15.00 -21.56 -23.16
N SER A 15 14.30 -22.69 -23.34
CA SER A 15 14.93 -23.99 -23.58
C SER A 15 15.86 -24.04 -24.80
N PRO A 16 15.63 -23.31 -25.92
CA PRO A 16 16.56 -23.29 -27.05
C PRO A 16 17.94 -22.70 -26.69
N PHE A 17 18.03 -21.91 -25.62
CA PHE A 17 19.28 -21.33 -25.12
C PHE A 17 19.97 -22.20 -24.06
N GLY A 18 19.45 -23.41 -23.81
CA GLY A 18 20.01 -24.39 -22.87
C GLY A 18 19.37 -24.36 -21.48
N PHE A 19 19.67 -25.40 -20.71
CA PHE A 19 19.10 -25.63 -19.37
C PHE A 19 19.29 -24.44 -18.43
N TRP A 20 20.48 -23.83 -18.41
CA TRP A 20 20.78 -22.71 -17.53
C TRP A 20 19.93 -21.48 -17.84
N SER A 21 19.60 -21.22 -19.10
CA SER A 21 18.74 -20.09 -19.49
C SER A 21 17.31 -20.31 -18.99
N MET A 22 16.75 -21.50 -19.23
CA MET A 22 15.44 -21.91 -18.70
C MET A 22 15.39 -21.85 -17.17
N PHE A 23 16.40 -22.41 -16.48
CA PHE A 23 16.49 -22.39 -15.02
C PHE A 23 16.58 -20.98 -14.45
N SER A 24 17.36 -20.11 -15.11
CA SER A 24 17.49 -18.70 -14.71
C SER A 24 16.17 -17.96 -14.90
N ALA A 25 15.46 -18.18 -16.00
CA ALA A 25 14.14 -17.59 -16.26
C ALA A 25 13.10 -18.03 -15.23
N LEU A 26 13.08 -19.33 -14.85
CA LEU A 26 12.23 -19.84 -13.78
C LEU A 26 12.58 -19.20 -12.44
N SER A 27 13.87 -19.20 -12.07
CA SER A 27 14.34 -18.64 -10.80
C SER A 27 13.99 -17.16 -10.69
N ASN A 28 14.27 -16.37 -11.73
CA ASN A 28 13.90 -14.95 -11.80
C ASN A 28 12.40 -14.75 -11.62
N SER A 29 11.57 -15.57 -12.27
CA SER A 29 10.11 -15.46 -12.16
C SER A 29 9.62 -15.75 -10.74
N VAL A 30 10.13 -16.82 -10.11
CA VAL A 30 9.78 -17.18 -8.72
C VAL A 30 10.23 -16.09 -7.74
N MET A 31 11.47 -15.62 -7.88
CA MET A 31 12.02 -14.58 -7.01
C MET A 31 11.28 -13.25 -7.18
N ALA A 32 10.96 -12.86 -8.42
CA ALA A 32 10.16 -11.67 -8.69
C ALA A 32 8.77 -11.77 -8.04
N ASP A 33 8.09 -12.90 -8.18
CA ASP A 33 6.77 -13.12 -7.57
C ASP A 33 6.84 -13.00 -6.04
N ILE A 34 7.82 -13.66 -5.39
CA ILE A 34 8.03 -13.56 -3.94
C ILE A 34 8.31 -12.12 -3.52
N LEU A 35 9.25 -11.44 -4.18
CA LEU A 35 9.66 -10.08 -3.83
C LEU A 35 8.52 -9.08 -4.02
N THR A 36 7.78 -9.16 -5.13
CA THR A 36 6.64 -8.27 -5.40
C THR A 36 5.50 -8.51 -4.41
N ASN A 37 5.21 -9.76 -4.04
CA ASN A 37 4.19 -10.06 -3.04
C ASN A 37 4.59 -9.54 -1.65
N LEU A 38 5.83 -9.78 -1.22
CA LEU A 38 6.34 -9.28 0.07
C LEU A 38 6.34 -7.75 0.12
N HIS A 39 6.84 -7.11 -0.96
CA HIS A 39 6.87 -5.65 -1.06
C HIS A 39 5.45 -5.07 -1.03
N THR A 40 4.55 -5.56 -1.89
CA THR A 40 3.16 -5.07 -1.94
C THR A 40 2.45 -5.27 -0.60
N PHE A 41 2.66 -6.41 0.06
CA PHE A 41 2.11 -6.66 1.39
C PHE A 41 2.63 -5.65 2.41
N ALA A 42 3.94 -5.39 2.43
CA ALA A 42 4.56 -4.42 3.31
C ALA A 42 4.14 -2.96 3.02
N MET A 43 3.74 -2.64 1.78
CA MET A 43 3.31 -1.29 1.42
C MET A 43 1.80 -1.05 1.62
N VAL A 44 0.97 -2.07 1.46
CA VAL A 44 -0.49 -1.93 1.47
C VAL A 44 -1.06 -2.20 2.86
N SER A 45 -0.74 -3.35 3.46
CA SER A 45 -1.40 -3.78 4.71
C SER A 45 -1.10 -2.84 5.89
N PRO A 46 0.15 -2.43 6.14
CA PRO A 46 0.45 -1.56 7.29
C PRO A 46 -0.08 -0.14 7.12
N ASN A 47 -0.43 0.28 5.90
CA ASN A 47 -1.05 1.59 5.66
C ASN A 47 -2.55 1.65 6.00
N HIS A 48 -3.17 0.51 6.30
CA HIS A 48 -4.58 0.43 6.71
C HIS A 48 -4.74 -0.26 8.06
N THR A 49 -3.63 -0.53 8.75
CA THR A 49 -3.63 -1.30 10.00
C THR A 49 -2.78 -0.61 11.05
N GLY A 50 -3.41 -0.24 12.16
CA GLY A 50 -2.75 0.37 13.30
C GLY A 50 -3.73 0.63 14.43
N ASP A 51 -3.21 0.64 15.65
CA ASP A 51 -3.95 1.00 16.87
C ASP A 51 -4.36 2.48 16.91
N ASP A 52 -3.78 3.29 16.02
CA ASP A 52 -4.07 4.69 15.80
C ASP A 52 -5.09 4.96 14.69
N LEU A 53 -5.36 3.97 13.84
CA LEU A 53 -6.30 4.04 12.71
C LEU A 53 -7.70 3.53 13.07
N TYR A 54 -8.71 4.05 12.39
CA TYR A 54 -10.09 3.63 12.55
C TYR A 54 -10.49 2.55 11.55
N ARG A 55 -11.17 1.51 12.04
CA ARG A 55 -11.93 0.56 11.23
C ARG A 55 -13.43 0.86 11.31
N PHE A 56 -14.13 0.61 10.22
CA PHE A 56 -15.55 0.89 10.06
C PHE A 56 -16.29 -0.38 9.62
N ASP A 57 -17.38 -0.72 10.32
CA ASP A 57 -18.20 -1.90 9.99
C ASP A 57 -19.39 -1.55 9.08
N SER A 58 -19.70 -0.25 8.92
CA SER A 58 -20.79 0.25 8.09
C SER A 58 -20.28 0.98 6.85
N LYS A 59 -21.15 1.12 5.84
CA LYS A 59 -20.90 2.05 4.73
C LYS A 59 -20.98 3.50 5.23
N PRO A 60 -20.25 4.44 4.62
CA PRO A 60 -20.45 5.86 4.90
C PRO A 60 -21.83 6.30 4.41
N ASP A 61 -22.48 7.19 5.16
CA ASP A 61 -23.81 7.72 4.86
C ASP A 61 -23.77 8.68 3.67
N ASN A 62 -22.66 9.39 3.49
CA ASN A 62 -22.51 10.37 2.43
C ASN A 62 -21.05 10.50 1.96
N LYS A 63 -20.85 11.33 0.92
CA LYS A 63 -19.54 11.57 0.32
C LYS A 63 -18.53 12.22 1.27
N ALA A 64 -18.98 13.14 2.13
CA ALA A 64 -18.10 13.82 3.07
C ALA A 64 -17.58 12.84 4.13
N GLU A 65 -18.47 12.01 4.67
CA GLU A 65 -18.08 10.95 5.58
C GLU A 65 -17.14 9.94 4.92
N ARG A 66 -17.42 9.55 3.66
CA ARG A 66 -16.52 8.67 2.91
C ARG A 66 -15.11 9.25 2.87
N TYR A 67 -14.94 10.52 2.51
CA TYR A 67 -13.62 11.15 2.47
C TYR A 67 -12.96 11.25 3.83
N PHE A 68 -13.70 11.63 4.87
CA PHE A 68 -13.18 11.66 6.23
C PHE A 68 -12.66 10.30 6.67
N ARG A 69 -13.47 9.24 6.48
CA ARG A 69 -13.10 7.85 6.82
C ARG A 69 -11.85 7.37 6.06
N GLN A 70 -11.65 7.80 4.81
CA GLN A 70 -10.43 7.48 4.05
C GLN A 70 -9.18 8.13 4.65
N VAL A 71 -9.28 9.36 5.16
CA VAL A 71 -8.15 10.03 5.82
C VAL A 71 -7.82 9.35 7.16
N ILE A 72 -8.81 9.11 8.02
CA ILE A 72 -8.57 8.61 9.38
C ILE A 72 -8.42 7.07 9.47
N GLY A 73 -8.73 6.37 8.37
CA GLY A 73 -8.58 4.92 8.23
C GLY A 73 -7.29 4.51 7.53
N SER A 74 -6.51 5.45 7.00
CA SER A 74 -5.27 5.17 6.29
C SER A 74 -4.13 6.07 6.76
N VAL A 75 -2.91 5.71 6.35
CA VAL A 75 -1.69 6.45 6.66
C VAL A 75 -0.80 6.48 5.44
N ASN A 76 -0.02 7.56 5.33
CA ASN A 76 1.02 7.69 4.33
C ASN A 76 2.40 7.33 4.90
N TYR A 77 3.33 6.92 4.03
CA TYR A 77 4.74 6.77 4.40
C TYR A 77 5.54 8.03 4.09
N ASP A 78 6.87 7.94 4.17
CA ASP A 78 7.75 8.99 3.66
C ASP A 78 7.43 9.27 2.18
N CYS A 79 7.31 10.54 1.83
CA CYS A 79 6.75 11.05 0.57
C CYS A 79 7.56 12.25 0.07
N GLY A 80 7.42 12.57 -1.22
CA GLY A 80 7.79 13.87 -1.79
C GLY A 80 9.13 13.87 -2.52
N ASN A 81 9.63 12.70 -2.87
CA ASN A 81 10.87 12.53 -3.60
C ASN A 81 10.75 11.31 -4.51
N ASP A 82 11.00 11.46 -5.81
CA ASP A 82 10.83 10.39 -6.79
C ASP A 82 11.59 9.09 -6.45
N LEU A 83 12.76 9.17 -5.80
CA LEU A 83 13.49 7.97 -5.36
C LEU A 83 12.75 7.27 -4.22
N ILE A 84 12.24 8.03 -3.25
CA ILE A 84 11.45 7.48 -2.13
C ILE A 84 10.12 6.93 -2.66
N ASP A 85 9.44 7.70 -3.50
CA ASP A 85 8.12 7.34 -4.02
C ASP A 85 8.21 6.12 -4.94
N PHE A 86 9.25 6.03 -5.78
CA PHE A 86 9.52 4.85 -6.60
C PHE A 86 9.78 3.59 -5.77
N THR A 87 10.55 3.69 -4.68
CA THR A 87 10.80 2.53 -3.81
C THR A 87 9.55 2.04 -3.09
N HIS A 88 8.54 2.90 -2.91
CA HIS A 88 7.22 2.54 -2.40
C HIS A 88 6.18 2.30 -3.52
N LEU A 89 6.59 2.36 -4.79
CA LEU A 89 5.70 2.25 -5.96
C LEU A 89 4.51 3.24 -5.93
N TRP A 90 4.73 4.45 -5.39
CA TRP A 90 3.72 5.47 -5.10
C TRP A 90 2.59 5.02 -4.15
N LEU A 91 2.71 3.85 -3.52
CA LEU A 91 1.77 3.34 -2.52
C LEU A 91 1.94 4.04 -1.16
N ASN A 92 2.93 4.91 -1.02
CA ASN A 92 3.15 5.78 0.15
C ASN A 92 2.13 6.93 0.27
N TYR A 93 1.28 7.14 -0.75
CA TYR A 93 0.22 8.16 -0.80
C TYR A 93 -1.19 7.55 -0.73
N GLN A 94 -1.45 6.68 0.25
CA GLN A 94 -2.76 6.04 0.39
C GLN A 94 -3.88 7.04 0.62
N ILE A 95 -3.66 8.10 1.40
CA ILE A 95 -4.69 9.11 1.68
C ILE A 95 -5.12 9.79 0.36
N GLU A 96 -4.17 10.25 -0.45
CA GLU A 96 -4.44 10.88 -1.76
C GLU A 96 -5.11 9.90 -2.70
N HIS A 97 -4.61 8.66 -2.76
CA HIS A 97 -5.16 7.59 -3.60
C HIS A 97 -6.63 7.32 -3.27
N HIS A 98 -7.00 7.24 -2.00
CA HIS A 98 -8.38 6.98 -1.60
C HIS A 98 -9.32 8.18 -1.78
N LEU A 99 -8.79 9.40 -1.69
CA LEU A 99 -9.57 10.61 -1.96
C LEU A 99 -9.80 10.82 -3.47
N TYR A 100 -8.78 10.50 -4.28
CA TYR A 100 -8.74 10.71 -5.72
C TYR A 100 -8.14 9.49 -6.43
N PRO A 101 -8.87 8.38 -6.56
CA PRO A 101 -8.33 7.14 -7.15
C PRO A 101 -8.02 7.27 -8.65
N ASP A 102 -8.66 8.24 -9.32
CA ASP A 102 -8.57 8.41 -10.77
C ASP A 102 -7.43 9.35 -11.22
N ILE A 103 -6.69 10.00 -10.29
CA ILE A 103 -5.56 10.86 -10.67
C ILE A 103 -4.28 10.03 -10.90
N PRO A 104 -3.42 10.44 -11.85
CA PRO A 104 -2.13 9.78 -12.03
C PRO A 104 -1.29 9.82 -10.75
N MET A 105 -0.58 8.74 -10.42
CA MET A 105 0.23 8.65 -9.20
C MET A 105 1.28 9.76 -9.06
N LEU A 106 1.81 10.25 -10.17
CA LEU A 106 2.77 11.37 -10.19
C LEU A 106 2.15 12.69 -9.68
N LYS A 107 0.82 12.80 -9.63
CA LYS A 107 0.11 13.97 -9.10
C LYS A 107 -0.04 13.94 -7.58
N TYR A 108 0.24 12.84 -6.91
CA TYR A 108 0.11 12.77 -5.45
C TYR A 108 1.03 13.76 -4.72
N GLN A 109 2.25 13.97 -5.22
CA GLN A 109 3.17 14.99 -4.70
C GLN A 109 2.57 16.41 -4.73
N GLU A 110 1.83 16.76 -5.80
CA GLU A 110 1.20 18.08 -5.96
C GLU A 110 -0.04 18.25 -5.05
N TYR A 111 -0.77 17.16 -4.78
CA TYR A 111 -2.04 17.16 -4.06
C TYR A 111 -1.86 17.03 -2.55
N GLN A 112 -0.84 16.29 -2.11
CA GLN A 112 -0.59 16.01 -0.70
C GLN A 112 -0.55 17.28 0.17
N PRO A 113 0.19 18.35 -0.19
CA PRO A 113 0.23 19.57 0.63
C PRO A 113 -1.14 20.23 0.80
N GLN A 114 -1.99 20.17 -0.23
CA GLN A 114 -3.34 20.72 -0.20
C GLN A 114 -4.25 19.89 0.70
N ILE A 115 -4.16 18.57 0.64
CA ILE A 115 -4.90 17.66 1.52
C ILE A 115 -4.46 17.83 2.98
N LYS A 116 -3.15 17.91 3.25
CA LYS A 116 -2.62 18.21 4.59
C LYS A 116 -3.20 19.51 5.15
N ALA A 117 -3.19 20.59 4.35
CA ALA A 117 -3.74 21.88 4.76
C ALA A 117 -5.25 21.83 5.04
N ILE A 118 -6.02 21.06 4.26
CA ILE A 118 -7.45 20.84 4.51
C ILE A 118 -7.66 20.06 5.82
N CYS A 119 -6.88 19.00 6.04
CA CYS A 119 -6.97 18.20 7.26
C CYS A 119 -6.66 19.05 8.50
N GLU A 120 -5.59 19.85 8.45
CA GLU A 120 -5.23 20.80 9.50
C GLU A 120 -6.35 21.81 9.77
N LYS A 121 -6.89 22.45 8.73
CA LYS A 121 -7.98 23.43 8.86
C LYS A 121 -9.21 22.87 9.59
N TYR A 122 -9.51 21.58 9.42
CA TYR A 122 -10.68 20.93 10.01
C TYR A 122 -10.33 20.01 11.19
N ASN A 123 -9.11 20.08 11.73
CA ASN A 123 -8.62 19.23 12.82
C ASN A 123 -8.80 17.72 12.55
N VAL A 124 -8.65 17.30 11.30
CA VAL A 124 -8.63 15.88 10.90
C VAL A 124 -7.20 15.38 11.01
N PRO A 125 -6.93 14.27 11.71
CA PRO A 125 -5.57 13.74 11.81
C PRO A 125 -5.13 13.19 10.44
N TYR A 126 -4.17 13.86 9.83
CA TYR A 126 -3.42 13.34 8.69
C TYR A 126 -2.18 12.65 9.24
N ILE A 127 -2.07 11.33 9.08
CA ILE A 127 -0.96 10.56 9.62
C ILE A 127 0.03 10.26 8.49
N GLN A 128 1.31 10.52 8.77
CA GLN A 128 2.43 10.10 7.95
C GLN A 128 3.52 9.54 8.84
N GLU A 129 3.97 8.31 8.59
CA GLU A 129 4.94 7.64 9.46
C GLU A 129 5.82 6.66 8.69
N ASN A 130 7.02 6.41 9.21
CA ASN A 130 7.96 5.47 8.61
C ASN A 130 7.38 4.04 8.46
N VAL A 131 7.64 3.43 7.30
CA VAL A 131 7.11 2.10 6.94
C VAL A 131 7.45 1.00 7.95
N PHE A 132 8.63 1.02 8.55
CA PHE A 132 9.02 -0.02 9.52
C PHE A 132 8.23 0.07 10.82
N ILE A 133 7.89 1.29 11.25
CA ILE A 133 7.03 1.49 12.42
C ILE A 133 5.62 0.95 12.12
N ARG A 134 5.11 1.21 10.91
CA ARG A 134 3.81 0.72 10.48
C ARG A 134 3.74 -0.79 10.37
N ILE A 135 4.78 -1.43 9.82
CA ILE A 135 4.90 -2.90 9.80
C ILE A 135 4.82 -3.45 11.22
N LYS A 136 5.54 -2.86 12.19
CA LYS A 136 5.47 -3.27 13.59
C LYS A 136 4.05 -3.14 14.13
N LYS A 137 3.39 -2.00 13.94
CA LYS A 137 1.99 -1.80 14.37
C LYS A 137 1.05 -2.85 13.78
N MET A 138 1.19 -3.16 12.50
CA MET A 138 0.40 -4.20 11.84
C MET A 138 0.66 -5.58 12.45
N VAL A 139 1.93 -5.93 12.73
CA VAL A 139 2.27 -7.19 13.42
C VAL A 139 1.66 -7.23 14.81
N ASP A 140 1.76 -6.14 15.60
CA ASP A 140 1.18 -6.04 16.93
C ASP A 140 -0.34 -6.27 16.91
N ILE A 141 -1.05 -5.74 15.90
CA ILE A 141 -2.47 -6.01 15.68
C ILE A 141 -2.70 -7.48 15.32
N ALA A 142 -1.90 -8.05 14.40
CA ALA A 142 -2.08 -9.40 13.89
C ALA A 142 -1.85 -10.49 14.96
N VAL A 143 -0.93 -10.25 15.91
CA VAL A 143 -0.64 -11.17 17.03
C VAL A 143 -1.48 -10.86 18.28
N GLY A 144 -2.32 -9.83 18.25
CA GLY A 144 -3.24 -9.48 19.33
C GLY A 144 -2.62 -8.68 20.49
N ASN A 145 -1.46 -8.06 20.29
CA ASN A 145 -0.84 -7.15 21.27
C ASN A 145 -1.62 -5.83 21.40
N THR A 146 -2.21 -5.36 20.30
CA THR A 146 -3.04 -4.16 20.24
C THR A 146 -4.29 -4.41 19.37
N THR A 147 -5.20 -3.44 19.32
CA THR A 147 -6.41 -3.52 18.47
C THR A 147 -6.66 -2.19 17.75
N MET A 148 -7.20 -2.26 16.53
CA MET A 148 -7.59 -1.05 15.79
C MET A 148 -8.75 -0.35 16.48
N LYS A 149 -8.80 0.99 16.38
CA LYS A 149 -9.93 1.76 16.87
C LYS A 149 -11.17 1.38 16.08
N LYS A 150 -12.24 1.05 16.76
CA LYS A 150 -13.54 0.81 16.13
C LYS A 150 -14.35 2.09 16.21
N ALA A 151 -14.74 2.66 15.06
CA ALA A 151 -15.72 3.74 15.06
C ALA A 151 -17.07 3.17 15.54
N ASN A 152 -17.67 3.78 16.56
CA ASN A 152 -19.03 3.45 16.95
C ASN A 152 -19.97 3.97 15.85
N SER A 153 -20.85 3.09 15.37
CA SER A 153 -21.93 3.42 14.43
C SER A 153 -22.91 4.40 15.05
#